data_AF-A0A7X3BZ88-F1
#
_entry.id   AF-A0A7X3BZ88-F1
#
_cell.length_a   1.000
_cell.length_b   1.000
_cell.length_c   1.000
_cell.angle_alpha   90.00
_cell.angle_beta   90.00
_cell.angle_gamma   90.00
#
_symmetry.space_group_name_H-M   'P 1'
#
loop_
_entity.id
_entity.type
_entity.pdbx_description
1 polymer ?
#
loop_
_entity_poly.entity_id
_entity_poly.type
_entity_poly.pdbx_seq_one_letter_code
_entity_poly.pdbx_strand_id
1 'polypeptide(L)'
;LAFLNQPERLCQTLAKALNKLHSLKPQSFPSENHLKRYKEKALKNYQKGTFYNKTLLPQFHIHSREEAYQLIQEKGYILKADAFIHGDACLPNFILKDASHFSCFIDLGLAGFSDRHIDLFWAIWSLHYNLQDATYAELFLDYYGREYVNMDKLRPVAAFEAFR
;
A
#
# COMPACT_ATOMS: atom_id res chain seq x y z
N LEU A 1 -2.41 -13.52 17.93
CA LEU A 1 -2.14 -14.40 16.75
C LEU A 1 -0.68 -14.82 16.80
N ALA A 2 -0.37 -16.12 16.75
CA ALA A 2 0.97 -16.66 17.02
C ALA A 2 2.09 -16.12 16.10
N PHE A 3 1.74 -15.63 14.91
CA PHE A 3 2.71 -15.07 13.96
C PHE A 3 3.23 -13.68 14.34
N LEU A 4 2.49 -12.89 15.12
CA LEU A 4 2.95 -11.55 15.56
C LEU A 4 4.16 -11.63 16.50
N ASN A 5 4.38 -12.79 17.14
CA ASN A 5 5.54 -13.06 17.98
C ASN A 5 6.83 -13.36 17.18
N GLN A 6 6.74 -13.39 15.84
CA GLN A 6 7.88 -13.59 14.94
C GLN A 6 7.90 -12.47 13.86
N PRO A 7 8.04 -11.20 14.28
CA PRO A 7 7.76 -10.04 13.43
C PRO A 7 8.70 -9.93 12.23
N GLU A 8 9.98 -10.30 12.37
CA GLU A 8 10.91 -10.35 11.24
C GLU A 8 10.48 -11.36 10.17
N ARG A 9 10.12 -12.59 10.57
CA ARG A 9 9.65 -13.62 9.63
C ARG A 9 8.35 -13.18 8.95
N LEU A 10 7.46 -12.54 9.71
CA LEU A 10 6.25 -11.95 9.17
C LEU A 10 6.58 -10.92 8.08
N CYS A 11 7.47 -9.96 8.36
CA CYS A 11 7.90 -8.95 7.38
C CYS A 11 8.43 -9.60 6.10
N GLN A 12 9.31 -10.60 6.23
CA GLN A 12 9.86 -11.33 5.10
C GLN A 12 8.77 -12.03 4.28
N THR A 13 7.82 -12.68 4.94
CA THR A 13 6.72 -13.41 4.27
C THR A 13 5.79 -12.48 3.50
N LEU A 14 5.37 -11.37 4.12
CA LEU A 14 4.52 -10.36 3.46
C LEU A 14 5.24 -9.75 2.25
N ALA A 15 6.51 -9.39 2.42
CA ALA A 15 7.33 -8.79 1.38
C ALA A 15 7.47 -9.71 0.16
N LYS A 16 7.81 -10.99 0.39
CA LYS A 16 7.92 -12.00 -0.67
C LYS A 16 6.58 -12.26 -1.37
N ALA A 17 5.48 -12.32 -0.61
CA ALA A 17 4.14 -12.53 -1.17
C ALA A 17 3.72 -11.35 -2.08
N LEU A 18 3.94 -10.11 -1.64
CA LEU A 18 3.64 -8.92 -2.46
C LEU A 18 4.56 -8.78 -3.66
N ASN A 19 5.87 -9.01 -3.51
CA ASN A 19 6.79 -8.97 -4.64
C ASN A 19 6.37 -9.97 -5.74
N LYS A 20 5.97 -11.19 -5.33
CA LYS A 20 5.43 -12.20 -6.24
C LYS A 20 4.14 -11.73 -6.91
N LEU A 21 3.21 -11.13 -6.17
CA LEU A 21 1.97 -10.58 -6.72
C LEU A 21 2.25 -9.49 -7.76
N HIS A 22 3.10 -8.52 -7.43
CA HIS A 22 3.46 -7.39 -8.29
C HIS A 22 4.19 -7.80 -9.57
N SER A 23 4.80 -8.99 -9.57
CA SER A 23 5.48 -9.58 -10.74
C SER A 23 4.53 -10.31 -11.69
N LEU A 24 3.28 -10.54 -11.30
CA LEU A 24 2.28 -11.19 -12.15
C LEU A 24 1.93 -10.31 -13.36
N LYS A 25 1.81 -10.95 -14.52
CA LYS A 25 1.31 -10.34 -15.77
C LYS A 25 0.14 -11.15 -16.30
N PRO A 26 -1.07 -11.02 -15.71
CA PRO A 26 -2.22 -11.79 -16.17
C PRO A 26 -2.61 -11.34 -17.59
N GLN A 27 -2.67 -12.28 -18.53
CA GLN A 27 -2.88 -12.00 -19.97
C GLN A 27 -4.28 -11.49 -20.33
N SER A 28 -5.25 -11.57 -19.42
CA SER A 28 -6.66 -11.23 -19.68
C SER A 28 -7.31 -10.47 -18.52
N PHE A 29 -6.52 -9.70 -17.75
CA PHE A 29 -7.12 -8.87 -16.69
C PHE A 29 -7.84 -7.68 -17.32
N PRO A 30 -9.07 -7.35 -16.92
CA PRO A 30 -9.76 -6.14 -17.39
C PRO A 30 -9.01 -4.91 -16.85
N SER A 31 -8.01 -4.46 -17.61
CA SER A 31 -6.91 -3.63 -17.07
C SER A 31 -7.07 -2.14 -17.31
N GLU A 32 -8.14 -1.67 -17.92
CA GLU A 32 -8.15 -0.25 -18.29
C GLU A 32 -8.50 0.64 -17.09
N ASN A 33 -7.54 1.51 -16.76
CA ASN A 33 -7.71 2.72 -15.96
C ASN A 33 -7.83 2.55 -14.43
N HIS A 34 -7.34 1.47 -13.80
CA HIS A 34 -7.44 1.33 -12.33
C HIS A 34 -6.75 2.50 -11.59
N LEU A 35 -5.50 2.83 -11.91
CA LEU A 35 -4.81 3.98 -11.32
C LEU A 35 -5.50 5.32 -11.62
N LYS A 36 -6.09 5.48 -12.81
CA LYS A 36 -6.84 6.69 -13.17
C LYS A 36 -8.10 6.83 -12.31
N ARG A 37 -8.89 5.77 -12.18
CA ARG A 37 -10.07 5.73 -11.30
C ARG A 37 -9.70 6.00 -9.85
N TYR A 38 -8.58 5.46 -9.38
CA TYR A 38 -8.04 5.74 -8.05
C TYR A 38 -7.80 7.23 -7.83
N LYS A 39 -7.08 7.90 -8.75
CA LYS A 39 -6.82 9.35 -8.68
C LYS A 39 -8.13 10.17 -8.77
N GLU A 40 -9.04 9.80 -9.66
CA GLU A 40 -10.32 10.48 -9.83
C GLU A 40 -11.23 10.33 -8.60
N LYS A 41 -11.23 9.17 -7.94
CA LYS A 41 -12.00 8.93 -6.73
C LYS A 41 -11.54 9.85 -5.60
N ALA A 42 -10.23 9.92 -5.38
CA ALA A 42 -9.63 10.82 -4.38
C ALA A 42 -10.00 12.29 -4.64
N LEU A 43 -9.94 12.75 -5.89
CA LEU A 43 -10.35 14.11 -6.25
C LEU A 43 -11.83 14.37 -5.96
N LYS A 44 -12.71 13.43 -6.32
CA LYS A 44 -14.15 13.53 -6.03
C LYS A 44 -14.41 13.58 -4.52
N ASN A 45 -13.70 12.79 -3.73
CA ASN A 45 -13.86 12.75 -2.27
C ASN A 45 -13.33 14.02 -1.61
N TYR A 46 -12.21 14.57 -2.10
CA TYR A 46 -11.75 15.89 -1.69
C TYR A 46 -12.84 16.96 -1.94
N GLN A 47 -13.43 17.00 -3.14
CA GLN A 47 -14.49 17.96 -3.49
C GLN A 47 -15.75 17.81 -2.61
N LYS A 48 -16.05 16.60 -2.15
CA LYS A 48 -17.15 16.33 -1.19
C LYS A 48 -16.83 16.71 0.25
N GLY A 49 -15.62 17.19 0.54
CA GLY A 49 -15.17 17.53 1.89
C GLY A 49 -14.75 16.33 2.74
N THR A 50 -14.57 15.14 2.14
CA THR A 50 -14.10 13.96 2.86
C THR A 50 -12.62 14.08 3.18
N PHE A 51 -12.22 13.63 4.37
CA PHE A 51 -10.83 13.51 4.79
C PHE A 51 -10.69 12.46 5.90
N TYR A 52 -9.88 11.43 5.66
CA TYR A 52 -9.64 10.30 6.57
C TYR A 52 -8.22 10.35 7.14
N ASN A 53 -8.02 11.15 8.18
CA ASN A 53 -6.72 11.35 8.81
C ASN A 53 -6.15 10.09 9.49
N LYS A 54 -6.98 9.09 9.82
CA LYS A 54 -6.53 7.84 10.47
C LYS A 54 -5.56 7.01 9.61
N THR A 55 -5.54 7.24 8.30
CA THR A 55 -4.61 6.60 7.36
C THR A 55 -3.21 7.25 7.39
N LEU A 56 -3.10 8.48 7.92
CA LEU A 56 -1.88 9.27 7.91
C LEU A 56 -1.02 8.94 9.14
N LEU A 57 -0.12 7.96 8.99
CA LEU A 57 0.93 7.73 9.98
C LEU A 57 1.80 9.00 10.15
N PRO A 58 2.33 9.27 11.36
CA PRO A 58 3.17 10.44 11.62
C PRO A 58 4.37 10.57 10.67
N GLN A 59 4.95 9.45 10.22
CA GLN A 59 6.09 9.40 9.30
C GLN A 59 5.81 9.97 7.91
N PHE A 60 4.54 10.11 7.50
CA PHE A 60 4.21 10.73 6.21
C PHE A 60 4.20 12.26 6.28
N HIS A 61 4.24 12.85 7.48
CA HIS A 61 4.27 14.31 7.67
C HIS A 61 3.17 15.03 6.88
N ILE A 62 1.91 14.55 6.98
CA ILE A 62 0.74 15.19 6.38
C ILE A 62 -0.20 15.55 7.53
N HIS A 63 -0.48 16.83 7.71
CA HIS A 63 -1.14 17.37 8.90
C HIS A 63 -2.54 17.92 8.62
N SER A 64 -2.88 18.16 7.35
CA SER A 64 -4.19 18.70 6.98
C SER A 64 -4.72 18.14 5.67
N ARG A 65 -6.02 18.36 5.47
CA ARG A 65 -6.72 18.06 4.22
C ARG A 65 -6.12 18.85 3.05
N GLU A 66 -5.83 20.12 3.27
CA GLU A 66 -5.29 21.03 2.26
C GLU A 66 -3.86 20.63 1.87
N GLU A 67 -3.03 20.25 2.85
CA GLU A 67 -1.68 19.75 2.60
C GLU A 67 -1.70 18.43 1.80
N ALA A 68 -2.58 17.49 2.17
CA ALA A 68 -2.76 16.25 1.43
C ALA A 68 -3.15 16.53 -0.04
N TYR A 69 -4.10 17.43 -0.26
CA TYR A 69 -4.54 17.78 -1.61
C TYR A 69 -3.45 18.49 -2.41
N GLN A 70 -2.72 19.42 -1.80
CA GLN A 70 -1.58 20.09 -2.43
C GLN A 70 -0.51 19.06 -2.85
N LEU A 71 -0.18 18.10 -1.98
CA LEU A 71 0.78 17.04 -2.30
C LEU A 71 0.32 16.17 -3.49
N ILE A 72 -0.98 15.87 -3.58
CA ILE A 72 -1.56 15.18 -4.74
C ILE A 72 -1.34 15.98 -6.02
N GLN A 73 -1.56 17.30 -5.98
CA GLN A 73 -1.38 18.16 -7.15
C GLN A 73 0.09 18.25 -7.57
N GLU A 74 1.00 18.38 -6.61
CA GLU A 74 2.43 18.57 -6.87
C GLU A 74 3.15 17.29 -7.26
N LYS A 75 2.75 16.14 -6.69
CA LYS A 75 3.51 14.89 -6.82
C LYS A 75 2.69 13.71 -7.33
N GLY A 76 1.36 13.80 -7.41
CA GLY A 76 0.51 12.68 -7.83
C GLY A 76 0.79 12.17 -9.25
N TYR A 77 1.48 12.94 -10.09
CA TYR A 77 1.89 12.54 -11.44
C TYR A 77 2.94 11.42 -11.44
N ILE A 78 3.71 11.24 -10.35
CA ILE A 78 4.80 10.24 -10.30
C ILE A 78 4.28 8.80 -10.20
N LEU A 79 3.02 8.62 -9.77
CA LEU A 79 2.40 7.30 -9.68
C LEU A 79 2.11 6.74 -11.07
N LYS A 80 2.52 5.49 -11.32
CA LYS A 80 2.44 4.80 -12.61
C LYS A 80 1.88 3.38 -12.43
N ALA A 81 1.07 2.91 -13.38
CA ALA A 81 0.53 1.56 -13.35
C ALA A 81 1.58 0.54 -13.83
N ASP A 82 2.40 0.03 -12.90
CA ASP A 82 3.55 -0.84 -13.21
C ASP A 82 3.54 -2.20 -12.49
N ALA A 83 2.47 -2.52 -11.78
CA ALA A 83 2.32 -3.77 -11.05
C ALA A 83 0.85 -4.20 -11.00
N PHE A 84 0.64 -5.51 -10.90
CA PHE A 84 -0.65 -6.06 -10.48
C PHE A 84 -0.71 -6.03 -8.95
N ILE A 85 -1.57 -5.16 -8.40
CA ILE A 85 -1.66 -4.92 -6.95
C ILE A 85 -2.91 -5.56 -6.35
N HIS A 86 -2.90 -5.77 -5.04
CA HIS A 86 -4.06 -6.11 -4.23
C HIS A 86 -5.00 -4.91 -4.04
N GLY A 87 -4.43 -3.71 -3.85
CA GLY A 87 -5.15 -2.48 -3.54
C GLY A 87 -5.40 -2.26 -2.05
N ASP A 88 -5.35 -3.29 -1.22
CA ASP A 88 -5.54 -3.19 0.23
C ASP A 88 -4.70 -4.24 0.95
N ALA A 89 -3.39 -4.18 0.73
CA ALA A 89 -2.44 -5.14 1.26
C ALA A 89 -2.17 -4.96 2.77
N CYS A 90 -3.22 -4.99 3.58
CA CYS A 90 -3.17 -4.99 5.04
C CYS A 90 -3.07 -6.43 5.59
N LEU A 91 -2.48 -6.60 6.77
CA LEU A 91 -2.23 -7.91 7.39
C LEU A 91 -3.46 -8.85 7.45
N PRO A 92 -4.70 -8.39 7.75
CA PRO A 92 -5.88 -9.26 7.72
C PRO A 92 -6.17 -9.88 6.36
N ASN A 93 -5.70 -9.27 5.27
CA ASN A 93 -5.92 -9.73 3.90
C ASN A 93 -4.84 -10.73 3.43
N PHE A 94 -3.84 -11.03 4.27
CA PHE A 94 -2.88 -12.12 4.06
C PHE A 94 -3.29 -13.33 4.90
N ILE A 95 -3.64 -14.42 4.24
CA ILE A 95 -3.88 -15.69 4.92
C ILE A 95 -2.54 -16.39 5.13
N LEU A 96 -2.15 -16.53 6.39
CA LEU A 96 -0.91 -17.16 6.82
C LEU A 96 -1.20 -18.45 7.60
N LYS A 97 -0.47 -19.53 7.33
CA LYS A 97 -0.48 -20.72 8.20
C LYS A 97 0.32 -20.46 9.47
N ASP A 98 1.44 -19.76 9.32
CA ASP A 98 2.29 -19.22 10.38
C ASP A 98 3.12 -18.06 9.81
N ALA A 99 4.02 -17.48 10.61
CA ALA A 99 4.81 -16.32 10.24
C ALA A 99 5.69 -16.49 8.97
N SER A 100 5.99 -17.73 8.56
CA SER A 100 6.85 -18.05 7.40
C SER A 100 6.07 -18.57 6.20
N HIS A 101 4.77 -18.84 6.35
CA HIS A 101 3.98 -19.57 5.35
C HIS A 101 2.74 -18.79 4.92
N PHE A 102 2.92 -18.01 3.85
CA PHE A 102 1.81 -17.41 3.12
C PHE A 102 0.99 -18.46 2.36
N SER A 103 -0.35 -18.35 2.44
CA SER A 103 -1.29 -19.21 1.72
C SER A 103 -1.95 -18.49 0.55
N CYS A 104 -2.67 -17.40 0.81
CA CYS A 104 -3.39 -16.66 -0.21
C CYS A 104 -3.72 -15.24 0.25
N PHE A 105 -4.10 -14.40 -0.72
CA PHE A 105 -4.76 -13.13 -0.48
C PHE A 105 -6.28 -13.31 -0.45
N ILE A 106 -6.96 -12.50 0.36
CA ILE A 106 -8.43 -12.39 0.37
C ILE A 106 -8.84 -10.93 0.18
N ASP A 107 -10.13 -10.66 -0.04
CA ASP A 107 -10.65 -9.31 -0.30
C ASP A 107 -10.00 -8.60 -1.50
N LEU A 108 -10.02 -9.28 -2.64
CA LEU A 108 -9.41 -8.81 -3.89
C LEU A 108 -10.30 -7.83 -4.68
N GLY A 109 -11.29 -7.20 -4.05
CA GLY A 109 -12.22 -6.29 -4.73
C GLY A 109 -11.56 -5.03 -5.32
N LEU A 110 -10.38 -4.68 -4.80
CA LEU A 110 -9.58 -3.53 -5.25
C LEU A 110 -8.34 -3.95 -6.06
N ALA A 111 -8.21 -5.23 -6.40
CA ALA A 111 -7.06 -5.72 -7.13
C ALA A 111 -7.06 -5.22 -8.59
N GLY A 112 -5.87 -4.97 -9.14
CA GLY A 112 -5.72 -4.55 -10.53
C GLY A 112 -4.38 -3.93 -10.86
N PHE A 113 -4.20 -3.54 -12.12
CA PHE A 113 -2.96 -2.89 -12.56
C PHE A 113 -2.89 -1.43 -12.09
N SER A 114 -1.97 -1.15 -11.19
CA SER A 114 -1.79 0.18 -10.59
C SER A 114 -0.34 0.38 -10.12
N ASP A 115 -0.10 1.43 -9.32
CA ASP A 115 1.22 1.65 -8.73
C ASP A 115 1.41 0.74 -7.51
N ARG A 116 2.47 -0.06 -7.52
CA ARG A 116 2.85 -0.96 -6.41
C ARG A 116 2.94 -0.27 -5.05
N HIS A 117 3.23 1.04 -5.03
CA HIS A 117 3.40 1.78 -3.79
C HIS A 117 2.10 1.93 -3.00
N ILE A 118 0.94 1.68 -3.63
CA ILE A 118 -0.35 1.56 -2.93
C ILE A 118 -0.33 0.37 -1.96
N ASP A 119 0.11 -0.80 -2.43
CA ASP A 119 0.23 -1.99 -1.58
C ASP A 119 1.36 -1.85 -0.55
N LEU A 120 2.49 -1.25 -0.94
CA LEU A 120 3.59 -0.98 -0.01
C LEU A 120 3.15 -0.06 1.13
N PHE A 121 2.38 1.00 0.82
CA PHE A 121 1.80 1.88 1.83
C PHE A 121 0.93 1.11 2.81
N TRP A 122 0.00 0.27 2.33
CA TRP A 122 -0.90 -0.48 3.20
C TRP A 122 -0.19 -1.56 4.04
N ALA A 123 0.82 -2.21 3.47
CA ALA A 123 1.66 -3.15 4.20
C ALA A 123 2.44 -2.45 5.33
N ILE A 124 3.08 -1.30 5.04
CA ILE A 124 3.77 -0.48 6.04
C ILE A 124 2.81 -0.01 7.13
N TRP A 125 1.65 0.51 6.74
CA TRP A 125 0.62 0.97 7.67
C TRP A 125 0.16 -0.15 8.60
N SER A 126 -0.10 -1.34 8.04
CA SER A 126 -0.56 -2.48 8.81
C SER A 126 0.52 -3.04 9.73
N LEU A 127 1.77 -3.10 9.29
CA LEU A 127 2.91 -3.49 10.14
C LEU A 127 3.08 -2.52 11.31
N HIS A 128 3.05 -1.21 11.04
CA HIS A 128 3.14 -0.19 12.09
C HIS A 128 2.01 -0.34 13.11
N TYR A 129 0.77 -0.50 12.64
CA TYR A 129 -0.41 -0.66 13.51
C TYR A 129 -0.31 -1.90 14.42
N ASN A 130 0.14 -3.03 13.88
CA ASN A 130 0.15 -4.31 14.61
C ASN A 130 1.40 -4.52 15.46
N LEU A 131 2.56 -4.02 15.03
CA LEU A 131 3.85 -4.25 15.68
C LEU A 131 4.34 -3.07 16.52
N GLN A 132 3.76 -1.87 16.32
CA GLN A 132 4.08 -0.64 17.07
C GLN A 132 5.56 -0.24 17.04
N ASP A 133 6.29 -0.69 16.01
CA ASP A 133 7.72 -0.43 15.84
C ASP A 133 7.98 -0.14 14.35
N ALA A 134 8.53 1.04 14.08
CA ALA A 134 8.79 1.53 12.73
C ALA A 134 9.92 0.76 12.02
N THR A 135 10.80 0.07 12.76
CA THR A 135 11.92 -0.69 12.17
C THR A 135 11.43 -1.83 11.28
N TYR A 136 10.26 -2.40 11.57
CA TYR A 136 9.67 -3.46 10.75
C TYR A 136 9.21 -2.98 9.37
N ALA A 137 8.88 -1.70 9.22
CA ALA A 137 8.57 -1.13 7.91
C ALA A 137 9.82 -1.13 7.01
N GLU A 138 10.97 -0.73 7.54
CA GLU A 138 12.24 -0.76 6.81
C GLU A 138 12.67 -2.19 6.48
N LEU A 139 12.55 -3.11 7.45
CA LEU A 139 12.85 -4.52 7.23
C LEU A 139 11.97 -5.17 6.16
N PHE A 140 10.68 -4.84 6.16
CA PHE A 140 9.76 -5.25 5.10
C PHE A 140 10.19 -4.72 3.73
N LEU A 141 10.58 -3.45 3.63
CA LEU A 141 11.05 -2.85 2.38
C LEU A 141 12.36 -3.47 1.88
N ASP A 142 13.28 -3.82 2.79
CA ASP A 142 14.51 -4.54 2.47
C ASP A 142 14.21 -5.92 1.87
N TYR A 143 13.32 -6.69 2.51
CA TYR A 143 12.91 -8.00 2.00
C TYR A 143 12.08 -7.93 0.71
N TYR A 144 11.39 -6.82 0.47
CA TYR A 144 10.58 -6.62 -0.74
C TYR A 144 11.47 -6.34 -1.97
N GLY A 145 12.66 -5.77 -1.75
CA GLY A 145 13.62 -5.38 -2.78
C GLY A 145 13.64 -3.86 -2.99
N ARG A 146 14.63 -3.18 -2.41
CA ARG A 146 14.77 -1.71 -2.43
C ARG A 146 14.88 -1.13 -3.83
N GLU A 147 15.41 -1.88 -4.78
CA GLU A 147 15.48 -1.49 -6.19
C GLU A 147 14.09 -1.25 -6.82
N TYR A 148 13.04 -1.82 -6.23
CA TYR A 148 11.66 -1.65 -6.66
C TYR A 148 10.90 -0.56 -5.91
N VAL A 149 11.52 0.06 -4.91
CA VAL A 149 10.87 1.00 -4.00
C VAL A 149 11.39 2.41 -4.27
N ASN A 150 10.49 3.28 -4.70
CA ASN A 150 10.72 4.71 -4.75
C ASN A 150 10.04 5.36 -3.53
N MET A 151 10.85 5.78 -2.57
CA MET A 151 10.36 6.38 -1.31
C MET A 151 9.56 7.67 -1.53
N ASP A 152 9.84 8.42 -2.61
CA ASP A 152 9.10 9.65 -2.94
C ASP A 152 7.64 9.39 -3.30
N LYS A 153 7.27 8.13 -3.58
CA LYS A 153 5.90 7.72 -3.91
C LYS A 153 5.03 7.41 -2.70
N LEU A 154 5.62 7.06 -1.56
CA LEU A 154 4.85 6.67 -0.38
C LEU A 154 4.05 7.86 0.18
N ARG A 155 4.63 9.05 0.19
CA ARG A 155 3.98 10.26 0.72
C ARG A 155 2.78 10.71 -0.15
N PRO A 156 2.88 10.78 -1.49
CA PRO A 156 1.72 11.03 -2.34
C PRO A 156 0.65 9.94 -2.26
N VAL A 157 1.03 8.66 -2.12
CA VAL A 157 0.06 7.59 -1.86
C VAL A 157 -0.68 7.84 -0.56
N ALA A 158 0.02 8.14 0.54
CA ALA A 158 -0.62 8.48 1.81
C ALA A 158 -1.62 9.63 1.67
N ALA A 159 -1.29 10.66 0.89
CA ALA A 159 -2.20 11.75 0.58
C ALA A 159 -3.46 11.28 -0.19
N PHE A 160 -3.30 10.43 -1.21
CA PHE A 160 -4.44 9.86 -1.93
C PHE A 160 -5.33 8.99 -1.02
N GLU A 161 -4.73 8.18 -0.14
CA GLU A 161 -5.46 7.32 0.79
C GLU A 161 -6.25 8.11 1.85
N ALA A 162 -5.82 9.33 2.19
CA ALA A 162 -6.60 10.24 3.03
C ALA A 162 -7.92 10.69 2.37
N PHE A 163 -8.09 10.46 1.07
CA PHE A 163 -9.31 10.74 0.30
C PHE A 163 -9.94 9.48 -0.30
N ARG A 164 -9.62 8.29 0.20
CA ARG A 164 -10.10 7.03 -0.37
C ARG A 164 -11.61 6.85 -0.35
#